data_AF-A0A3Q3ADU7-F1
#
_entry.id   AF-A0A3Q3ADU7-F1
#
_cell.length_a   1.000
_cell.length_b   1.000
_cell.length_c   1.000
_cell.angle_alpha   90.00
_cell.angle_beta   90.00
_cell.angle_gamma   90.00
#
_symmetry.space_group_name_H-M   'P 1'
#
loop_
_entity.id
_entity.type
_entity.pdbx_description
1 polymer ?
#
loop_
_entity_poly.entity_id
_entity_poly.type
_entity_poly.pdbx_seq_one_letter_code
_entity_poly.pdbx_strand_id
1 'polypeptide(L)' 'MSDHNPVNEEVEKFNKQKLKKTNTEEKNCLPTKEIEEEKKAMKGPK' A
#
# COMPACT_ATOMS: atom_id res chain seq x y z
N MET A 1 -24.03 15.33 20.17
CA MET A 1 -24.30 13.94 20.58
C MET A 1 -22.92 13.34 20.72
N SER A 2 -22.47 13.02 21.94
CA SER A 2 -21.17 12.35 22.10
C SER A 2 -21.29 10.98 21.43
N ASP A 3 -20.58 10.78 20.32
CA ASP A 3 -20.59 9.57 19.51
C ASP A 3 -19.95 8.41 20.28
N HIS A 4 -20.64 7.94 21.31
CA HIS A 4 -20.33 6.71 22.03
C HIS A 4 -20.76 5.54 21.13
N ASN A 5 -19.99 5.37 20.07
CA ASN A 5 -20.09 4.25 19.16
C ASN A 5 -19.27 3.10 19.77
N PRO A 6 -19.89 1.98 20.18
CA PRO A 6 -19.19 0.87 20.83
C PRO A 6 -18.03 0.32 20.00
N VAL A 7 -18.10 0.47 18.67
CA VAL A 7 -17.03 0.11 17.74
C VAL A 7 -15.74 0.90 18.02
N ASN A 8 -15.82 2.18 18.41
CA ASN A 8 -14.64 3.00 18.67
C ASN A 8 -13.87 2.48 19.89
N GLU A 9 -14.57 2.08 20.94
CA GLU A 9 -13.92 1.51 22.13
C GLU A 9 -13.27 0.16 21.87
N GLU A 10 -13.91 -0.66 21.03
CA GLU A 10 -13.35 -1.94 20.62
C GLU A 10 -12.06 -1.74 19.80
N VAL A 11 -12.04 -0.75 18.91
CA VAL A 11 -10.83 -0.38 18.14
C VAL A 11 -9.72 0.11 19.07
N GLU A 12 -10.03 0.93 20.08
CA GLU A 12 -9.05 1.41 21.06
C GLU A 12 -8.45 0.29 21.91
N LYS A 13 -9.27 -0.69 22.32
CA LYS A 13 -8.87 -1.80 23.20
C LYS A 13 -8.38 -3.03 22.44
N PHE A 14 -8.39 -3.02 21.10
CA PHE A 14 -8.06 -4.18 20.29
C PHE A 14 -6.57 -4.58 20.43
N ASN A 15 -6.33 -5.83 20.81
CA ASN A 15 -4.96 -6.36 20.91
C ASN A 15 -4.41 -6.74 19.52
N LYS A 16 -3.45 -5.95 19.03
CA LYS A 16 -2.73 -6.17 17.76
C LYS A 16 -2.02 -7.52 17.67
N GLN A 17 -1.72 -8.18 18.79
CA GLN A 17 -1.12 -9.53 18.80
C GLN A 17 -2.09 -10.62 18.32
N LYS A 18 -3.40 -10.36 18.34
CA LYS A 18 -4.43 -11.26 17.77
C LYS A 18 -4.45 -11.21 16.24
N LEU A 19 -3.75 -10.26 15.61
CA LEU A 19 -3.60 -10.22 14.16
C LEU A 19 -2.71 -11.37 13.69
N LYS A 20 -3.16 -12.10 12.67
CA LYS A 20 -2.36 -13.14 12.02
C LYS A 20 -1.11 -12.51 11.42
N LYS A 21 0.04 -13.16 11.62
CA LYS A 21 1.27 -12.77 10.93
C LYS A 21 1.05 -13.01 9.45
N THR A 22 1.17 -11.94 8.67
CA THR A 22 1.10 -11.99 7.22
C THR A 22 2.39 -11.41 6.66
N ASN A 23 2.91 -12.02 5.60
CA ASN A 23 4.00 -11.44 4.83
C ASN A 23 3.39 -10.42 3.87
N THR A 24 3.81 -9.15 3.98
CA THR A 24 3.38 -8.09 3.08
C THR A 24 4.41 -7.96 1.97
N GLU A 25 4.06 -8.39 0.76
CA GLU A 25 4.91 -8.17 -0.41
C GLU A 25 4.68 -6.75 -0.94
N GLU A 26 5.57 -5.83 -0.59
CA GLU A 26 5.60 -4.48 -1.18
C GLU A 26 6.11 -4.58 -2.63
N LYS A 27 5.20 -4.68 -3.59
CA LYS A 27 5.50 -4.67 -5.04
C LYS A 27 5.75 -3.24 -5.53
N ASN A 28 6.71 -2.56 -4.94
CA ASN A 28 7.18 -1.25 -5.40
C ASN A 28 8.45 -1.41 -6.24
N CYS A 29 8.49 -2.43 -7.11
CA CYS A 29 9.55 -2.53 -8.09
C CYS A 29 9.29 -1.45 -9.14
N LEU A 30 10.19 -0.45 -9.20
CA LEU A 30 10.22 0.49 -10.32
C LEU A 30 10.15 -0.32 -11.62
N PRO A 31 9.28 0.04 -12.58
CA PRO A 31 9.26 -0.62 -13.87
C PRO A 31 10.52 -0.23 -14.66
N THR A 32 11.69 -0.74 -14.26
CA THR A 32 12.97 -0.34 -14.87
C THR A 32 13.04 -0.77 -16.33
N LYS A 33 12.58 -1.98 -16.64
CA LYS A 33 12.67 -2.52 -18.00
C LYS A 33 11.66 -1.89 -18.97
N GLU A 34 10.40 -1.73 -18.54
CA GLU A 34 9.35 -1.10 -19.35
C GLU A 34 9.61 0.40 -19.56
N ILE A 35 10.00 1.13 -18.51
CA ILE A 35 10.26 2.58 -18.63
C ILE A 35 11.50 2.87 -19.51
N GLU A 36 12.52 2.02 -19.51
CA GLU A 36 13.70 2.20 -20.38
C GLU A 36 13.36 2.06 -21.87
N GLU A 37 12.55 1.06 -22.25
CA GLU A 37 12.07 0.90 -23.62
C GLU A 37 11.16 2.06 -24.04
N GLU A 38 10.24 2.48 -23.17
CA GLU A 38 9.35 3.62 -23.42
C GLU A 38 10.13 4.94 -23.61
N LYS A 39 11.14 5.18 -22.76
CA LYS A 39 12.03 6.36 -22.88
C LYS A 39 12.86 6.33 -24.16
N LYS A 40 13.29 5.15 -24.63
CA LYS A 40 14.05 4.99 -25.86
C LYS A 40 13.16 5.22 -27.09
N ALA A 41 11.92 4.74 -27.05
CA ALA A 41 10.92 4.96 -28.09
C ALA A 41 10.49 6.44 -28.17
N MET A 42 10.34 7.12 -27.02
CA MET A 42 9.94 8.53 -26.98
C MET A 42 11.08 9.52 -27.33
N LYS A 43 12.32 9.04 -27.47
CA LYS A 43 13.47 9.83 -27.94
C LYS A 43 13.84 9.59 -29.41
N GLY A 44 12.93 9.03 -30.22
CA GLY A 44 13.00 9.06 -31.69
C GLY A 44 12.54 10.41 -32.27
N PRO A 45 13.03 10.82 -33.45
CA PRO A 45 13.37 12.21 -33.77
C PRO A 45 12.14 13.13 -33.88
N LYS A 46 12.25 14.31 -33.27
CA LYS A 46 11.56 15.50 -33.77
C LYS A 46 12.20 15.97 -35.07
#